data_AF-A0A7Z9K9M1-F1
#
_entry.id   AF-A0A7Z9K9M1-F1
#
_cell.length_a   1.000
_cell.length_b   1.000
_cell.length_c   1.000
_cell.angle_alpha   90.00
_cell.angle_beta   90.00
_cell.angle_gamma   90.00
#
_symmetry.space_group_name_H-M   'P 1'
#
loop_
_entity.id
_entity.type
_entity.pdbx_description
1 polymer ?
#
loop_
_entity_poly.entity_id
_entity_poly.type
_entity_poly.pdbx_seq_one_letter_code
_entity_poly.pdbx_strand_id
1 'polypeptide(L)'
;MGITRRSQKLIVGPWIHGPANIDNQFSGDFDFGSDAALNINDLRLPWFDHWAKDAEIGVMDEPPVRIFVMGREDWIIPGTQHTNFYLHGGTIGSANSLNDGTLSTVPPHGAENPASYTYDPANLVPSRGGNTQTIPNGAFSQRDVEVRCLTFTSEPLTEEIEATGHVSAVLYAASSALDTDWVVRVTDVHPDGHSRPIADGILRARYRDFFEKRTLLS
;
A
#
# COMPACT_ATOMS: atom_id res chain seq x y z
N MET A 1 11.56 24.01 21.18
CA MET A 1 11.07 23.31 19.97
C MET A 1 11.12 24.30 18.81
N GLY A 2 11.89 24.01 17.75
CA GLY A 2 12.18 24.97 16.69
C GLY A 2 11.00 25.25 15.75
N ILE A 3 10.97 26.48 15.20
CA ILE A 3 9.95 27.05 14.30
C ILE A 3 9.68 26.15 13.07
N THR A 4 10.66 25.34 12.66
CA THR A 4 10.60 24.48 11.46
C THR A 4 9.55 23.35 11.51
N ARG A 5 9.17 22.84 12.69
CA ARG A 5 8.16 21.77 12.78
C ARG A 5 6.72 22.26 12.65
N ARG A 6 6.44 23.55 12.86
CA ARG A 6 5.06 24.10 12.81
C ARG A 6 4.67 24.61 11.42
N SER A 7 5.64 24.89 10.56
CA SER A 7 5.41 25.43 9.20
C SER A 7 5.40 24.36 8.11
N GLN A 8 4.90 23.16 8.43
CA GLN A 8 4.79 22.06 7.48
C GLN A 8 3.37 21.49 7.54
N LYS A 9 2.81 21.23 6.36
CA LYS A 9 1.51 20.59 6.17
C LYS A 9 1.69 19.41 5.23
N LEU A 10 1.12 18.26 5.56
CA LEU A 10 1.05 17.08 4.71
C LEU A 10 -0.41 16.71 4.48
N ILE A 11 -0.78 16.53 3.21
CA ILE A 11 -2.09 16.03 2.80
C ILE A 11 -1.86 14.79 1.96
N VAL A 12 -2.48 13.68 2.34
CA VAL A 12 -2.44 12.41 1.63
C VAL A 12 -3.88 11.97 1.36
N GLY A 13 -4.25 11.86 0.09
CA GLY A 13 -5.53 11.31 -0.34
C GLY A 13 -5.33 10.06 -1.21
N PRO A 14 -6.42 9.37 -1.59
CA PRO A 14 -6.37 8.12 -2.35
C PRO A 14 -6.11 8.35 -3.85
N TRP A 15 -5.31 9.37 -4.19
CA TRP A 15 -5.14 9.86 -5.55
C TRP A 15 -3.97 9.21 -6.28
N ILE A 16 -4.07 9.20 -7.60
CA ILE A 16 -3.02 8.79 -8.52
C ILE A 16 -2.20 9.99 -9.03
N HIS A 17 -1.02 9.73 -9.58
CA HIS A 17 -0.16 10.80 -10.10
C HIS A 17 -0.83 11.58 -11.23
N GLY A 18 -0.91 12.90 -11.09
CA GLY A 18 -1.41 13.83 -12.10
C GLY A 18 -2.10 15.05 -11.49
N PRO A 19 -2.11 16.19 -12.19
CA PRO A 19 -2.57 17.47 -11.63
C PRO A 19 -4.09 17.57 -11.38
N ALA A 20 -4.89 16.68 -11.99
CA ALA A 20 -6.35 16.68 -11.94
C ALA A 20 -6.90 15.38 -11.31
N ASN A 21 -6.12 14.76 -10.42
CA ASN A 21 -6.59 13.57 -9.69
C ASN A 21 -7.00 13.88 -8.26
N ILE A 22 -6.57 15.03 -7.73
CA ILE A 22 -6.92 15.46 -6.37
C ILE A 22 -8.40 15.82 -6.24
N ASP A 23 -9.01 16.30 -7.31
CA ASP A 23 -10.44 16.60 -7.45
C ASP A 23 -11.26 15.40 -7.96
N ASN A 24 -10.65 14.22 -8.03
CA ASN A 24 -11.30 12.99 -8.48
C ASN A 24 -11.58 12.06 -7.29
N GLN A 25 -12.82 11.59 -7.18
CA GLN A 25 -13.20 10.57 -6.21
C GLN A 25 -12.77 9.16 -6.61
N PHE A 26 -12.39 8.95 -7.88
CA PHE A 26 -11.97 7.65 -8.39
C PHE A 26 -10.46 7.49 -8.42
N SER A 27 -10.01 6.28 -8.09
CA SER A 27 -8.64 5.84 -8.35
C SER A 27 -8.68 4.39 -8.83
N GLY A 28 -8.23 4.16 -10.08
CA GLY A 28 -8.45 2.89 -10.77
C GLY A 28 -9.93 2.63 -11.04
N ASP A 29 -10.42 1.45 -10.65
CA ASP A 29 -11.83 1.06 -10.77
C ASP A 29 -12.65 1.30 -9.48
N PHE A 30 -12.06 1.99 -8.49
CA PHE A 30 -12.67 2.19 -7.18
C PHE A 30 -13.11 3.64 -6.95
N ASP A 31 -14.32 3.80 -6.39
CA ASP A 31 -14.88 5.07 -5.96
C ASP A 31 -14.61 5.26 -4.45
N PHE A 32 -13.84 6.29 -4.10
CA PHE A 32 -13.56 6.65 -2.70
C PHE A 32 -14.56 7.66 -2.12
N GLY A 33 -15.63 7.97 -2.86
CA GLY A 33 -16.67 8.89 -2.43
C GLY A 33 -16.30 10.36 -2.64
N SER A 34 -17.31 11.23 -2.60
CA SER A 34 -17.14 12.66 -2.88
C SER A 34 -16.12 13.36 -1.96
N ASP A 35 -15.93 12.85 -0.75
CA ASP A 35 -15.00 13.42 0.24
C ASP A 35 -13.53 13.21 -0.16
N ALA A 36 -13.24 12.28 -1.08
CA ALA A 36 -11.92 12.13 -1.67
C ALA A 36 -11.62 13.21 -2.72
N ALA A 37 -12.64 13.84 -3.31
CA ALA A 37 -12.47 14.88 -4.31
C ALA A 37 -12.26 16.25 -3.65
N LEU A 38 -11.01 16.72 -3.62
CA LEU A 38 -10.63 18.01 -3.06
C LEU A 38 -10.26 19.02 -4.15
N ASN A 39 -10.73 20.26 -3.98
CA ASN A 39 -10.22 21.37 -4.75
C ASN A 39 -8.87 21.83 -4.20
N ILE A 40 -7.80 21.61 -4.97
CA ILE A 40 -6.43 21.98 -4.57
C ILE A 40 -6.26 23.48 -4.31
N ASN A 41 -7.09 24.35 -4.90
CA ASN A 41 -7.04 25.78 -4.64
C ASN A 41 -7.47 26.12 -3.22
N ASP A 42 -8.48 25.43 -2.71
CA ASP A 42 -9.01 25.64 -1.37
C ASP A 42 -7.97 25.24 -0.31
N LEU A 43 -7.01 24.38 -0.68
CA LEU A 43 -5.86 23.99 0.14
C LEU A 43 -4.68 24.96 0.02
N ARG A 44 -4.31 25.36 -1.21
CA ARG A 44 -3.07 26.12 -1.46
C ARG A 44 -3.21 27.62 -1.26
N LEU A 45 -4.37 28.19 -1.56
CA LEU A 45 -4.57 29.65 -1.49
C LEU A 45 -4.46 30.17 -0.06
N PRO A 46 -5.11 29.54 0.96
CA PRO A 46 -4.91 29.95 2.34
C PRO A 46 -3.44 29.88 2.78
N TRP A 47 -2.74 28.81 2.37
CA TRP A 47 -1.32 28.68 2.67
C TRP A 47 -0.50 29.83 2.08
N PHE A 48 -0.74 30.19 0.83
CA PHE A 48 -0.04 31.32 0.19
C PHE A 48 -0.43 32.67 0.78
N ASP A 49 -1.70 32.88 1.11
CA ASP A 49 -2.16 34.13 1.72
C ASP A 49 -1.48 34.35 3.09
N HIS A 50 -1.31 33.29 3.89
CA HIS A 50 -0.58 33.38 5.15
C HIS A 50 0.89 33.77 4.95
N TRP A 51 1.62 33.10 4.05
CA TRP A 51 3.08 33.31 3.91
C TRP A 51 3.49 34.45 2.98
N ALA A 52 2.68 34.78 1.98
CA ALA A 52 3.01 35.79 0.98
C ALA A 52 2.34 37.15 1.23
N LYS A 53 1.28 37.18 2.04
CA LYS A 53 0.52 38.41 2.35
C LYS A 53 0.37 38.67 3.85
N ASP A 54 1.03 37.88 4.70
CA ASP A 54 0.92 37.96 6.16
C ASP A 54 -0.54 37.88 6.67
N ALA A 55 -1.40 37.13 5.96
CA ALA A 55 -2.82 37.04 6.31
C ALA A 55 -3.07 36.14 7.53
N GLU A 56 -3.89 36.62 8.47
CA GLU A 56 -4.31 35.89 9.67
C GLU A 56 -5.60 35.10 9.42
N ILE A 57 -5.50 34.00 8.68
CA ILE A 57 -6.67 33.20 8.23
C ILE A 57 -6.74 31.80 8.86
N GLY A 58 -6.02 31.56 9.96
CA GLY A 58 -6.13 30.32 10.74
C GLY A 58 -5.55 29.04 10.12
N VAL A 59 -4.91 29.10 8.93
CA VAL A 59 -4.31 27.91 8.28
C VAL A 59 -3.27 27.21 9.17
N MET A 60 -2.65 27.95 10.09
CA MET A 60 -1.67 27.43 11.05
C MET A 60 -2.32 26.73 12.26
N ASP A 61 -3.61 26.93 12.49
CA ASP A 61 -4.37 26.31 13.58
C ASP A 61 -4.87 24.90 13.19
N GLU A 62 -4.94 24.60 11.89
CA GLU A 62 -5.28 23.27 11.40
C GLU A 62 -4.22 22.21 11.77
N PRO A 63 -4.59 20.91 11.80
CA PRO A 63 -3.62 19.83 12.00
C PRO A 63 -2.46 19.88 10.98
N PRO A 64 -1.24 19.50 11.37
CA PRO A 64 -0.08 19.48 10.47
C PRO A 64 -0.13 18.34 9.44
N VAL A 65 -0.94 17.32 9.68
CA VAL A 65 -1.10 16.15 8.83
C VAL A 65 -2.58 15.85 8.66
N ARG A 66 -3.00 15.64 7.42
CA ARG A 66 -4.32 15.19 7.02
C ARG A 66 -4.14 13.99 6.10
N ILE A 67 -4.62 12.83 6.51
CA ILE A 67 -4.64 11.61 5.71
C ILE A 67 -6.09 11.17 5.49
N PHE A 68 -6.45 10.82 4.25
CA PHE A 68 -7.71 10.16 3.94
C PHE A 68 -7.59 8.69 4.32
N VAL A 69 -8.35 8.26 5.33
CA VAL A 69 -8.32 6.86 5.77
C VAL A 69 -9.22 6.04 4.85
N MET A 70 -8.63 5.26 3.94
CA MET A 70 -9.39 4.41 3.01
C MET A 70 -10.27 3.43 3.78
N GLY A 71 -11.55 3.34 3.40
CA GLY A 71 -12.55 2.55 4.12
C GLY A 71 -13.30 3.32 5.23
N ARG A 72 -12.95 4.59 5.47
CA ARG A 72 -13.64 5.50 6.39
C ARG A 72 -13.82 6.89 5.74
N GLU A 73 -14.71 7.70 6.31
CA GLU A 73 -15.00 9.08 5.88
C GLU A 73 -14.34 10.12 6.83
N ASP A 74 -13.15 9.84 7.39
CA ASP A 74 -12.49 10.73 8.36
C ASP A 74 -10.96 10.90 8.18
N TRP A 75 -10.41 11.94 8.83
CA TRP A 75 -9.01 12.38 8.73
C TRP A 75 -8.36 12.56 10.12
N ILE A 76 -7.64 11.57 10.66
CA ILE A 76 -6.88 11.64 11.95
C ILE A 76 -5.50 10.94 11.77
N ILE A 77 -4.46 10.99 12.63
CA ILE A 77 -4.10 9.92 13.60
C ILE A 77 -2.82 10.29 14.41
N PRO A 78 -2.81 10.09 15.75
CA PRO A 78 -1.63 9.70 16.53
C PRO A 78 -1.76 8.27 17.10
N GLY A 79 -0.67 7.50 17.16
CA GLY A 79 -0.59 6.27 17.99
C GLY A 79 -0.37 4.93 17.28
N THR A 80 0.36 4.89 16.16
CA THR A 80 0.64 3.64 15.41
C THR A 80 1.23 2.53 16.29
N GLN A 81 0.65 1.34 16.19
CA GLN A 81 1.20 0.09 16.74
C GLN A 81 1.64 -0.81 15.59
N HIS A 82 2.87 -1.32 15.66
CA HIS A 82 3.37 -2.27 14.66
C HIS A 82 2.89 -3.68 15.00
N THR A 83 2.07 -4.26 14.12
CA THR A 83 1.52 -5.61 14.25
C THR A 83 2.05 -6.48 13.13
N ASN A 84 2.62 -7.63 13.48
CA ASN A 84 3.07 -8.62 12.50
C ASN A 84 1.91 -9.50 12.07
N PHE A 85 1.78 -9.68 10.76
CA PHE A 85 0.99 -10.75 10.16
C PHE A 85 1.94 -11.76 9.52
N TYR A 86 1.83 -13.01 9.94
CA TYR A 86 2.66 -14.13 9.51
C TYR A 86 1.98 -14.87 8.36
N LEU A 87 2.79 -15.26 7.37
CA LEU A 87 2.38 -16.06 6.22
C LEU A 87 2.38 -17.53 6.63
N HIS A 88 1.27 -18.23 6.43
CA HIS A 88 1.14 -19.64 6.73
C HIS A 88 0.77 -20.47 5.51
N GLY A 89 1.13 -21.76 5.57
CA GLY A 89 0.56 -22.77 4.67
C GLY A 89 -0.93 -23.00 4.92
N GLY A 90 -1.53 -23.86 4.09
CA GLY A 90 -2.96 -24.17 4.14
C GLY A 90 -3.73 -23.57 2.97
N THR A 91 -5.05 -23.73 2.99
CA THR A 91 -5.95 -23.21 1.95
C THR A 91 -7.13 -22.53 2.63
N ILE A 92 -7.32 -21.24 2.38
CA ILE A 92 -8.37 -20.41 3.00
C ILE A 92 -9.63 -20.30 2.11
N GLY A 93 -9.52 -20.60 0.82
CA GLY A 93 -10.59 -20.48 -0.17
C GLY A 93 -10.87 -19.05 -0.61
N SER A 94 -9.90 -18.14 -0.46
CA SER A 94 -10.10 -16.69 -0.66
C SER A 94 -9.84 -16.24 -2.09
N ALA A 95 -8.92 -16.91 -2.79
CA ALA A 95 -8.47 -16.51 -4.11
C ALA A 95 -8.22 -17.73 -5.00
N ASN A 96 -8.37 -17.54 -6.31
CA ASN A 96 -7.78 -18.45 -7.28
C ASN A 96 -6.30 -18.04 -7.45
N SER A 97 -5.36 -18.79 -6.87
CA SER A 97 -3.93 -18.48 -6.87
C SER A 97 -3.06 -19.74 -6.86
N LEU A 98 -1.74 -19.58 -6.81
CA LEU A 98 -0.79 -20.70 -6.84
C LEU A 98 -0.74 -21.53 -5.54
N ASN A 99 -1.19 -20.98 -4.40
CA ASN A 99 -1.18 -21.68 -3.09
C ASN A 99 -2.44 -21.43 -2.24
N ASP A 100 -3.01 -20.22 -2.28
CA ASP A 100 -4.14 -19.76 -1.45
C ASP A 100 -3.92 -19.92 0.07
N GLY A 101 -2.75 -19.50 0.56
CA GLY A 101 -2.33 -19.61 1.96
C GLY A 101 -3.07 -18.68 2.92
N THR A 102 -2.74 -18.76 4.21
CA THR A 102 -3.40 -17.97 5.25
C THR A 102 -2.48 -16.90 5.85
N LEU A 103 -3.07 -15.83 6.40
CA LEU A 103 -2.39 -14.71 7.02
C LEU A 103 -2.92 -14.53 8.45
N SER A 104 -2.07 -14.54 9.47
CA SER A 104 -2.52 -14.43 10.86
C SER A 104 -1.55 -13.65 11.75
N THR A 105 -2.01 -13.12 12.88
CA THR A 105 -1.12 -12.50 13.89
C THR A 105 -0.43 -13.52 14.79
N VAL A 106 -0.75 -14.80 14.65
CA VAL A 106 -0.16 -15.89 15.44
C VAL A 106 1.12 -16.36 14.74
N PRO A 107 2.28 -16.32 15.40
CA PRO A 107 3.52 -16.82 14.79
C PRO A 107 3.44 -18.34 14.58
N PRO A 108 4.13 -18.89 13.55
CA PRO A 108 4.17 -20.33 13.34
C PRO A 108 4.81 -21.03 14.54
N HIS A 109 4.22 -22.16 14.97
CA HIS A 109 4.69 -22.96 16.11
C HIS A 109 5.89 -23.87 15.78
N GLY A 110 6.41 -23.80 14.55
CA GLY A 110 7.51 -24.62 14.05
C GLY A 110 7.79 -24.33 12.58
N ALA A 111 8.57 -25.19 11.94
CA ALA A 111 8.81 -25.10 10.50
C ALA A 111 7.54 -25.45 9.73
N GLU A 112 7.11 -24.54 8.87
CA GLU A 112 6.06 -24.80 7.88
C GLU A 112 6.67 -25.07 6.50
N ASN A 113 5.91 -25.73 5.63
CA ASN A 113 6.35 -25.97 4.25
C ASN A 113 6.43 -24.64 3.49
N PRO A 114 7.51 -24.38 2.74
CA PRO A 114 7.61 -23.16 1.95
C PRO A 114 6.62 -23.18 0.78
N ALA A 115 5.97 -22.05 0.54
CA ALA A 115 5.27 -21.82 -0.72
C ALA A 115 6.30 -21.62 -1.84
N SER A 116 6.07 -22.22 -3.01
CA SER A 116 7.01 -22.23 -4.13
C SER A 116 6.31 -21.85 -5.42
N TYR A 117 7.02 -21.13 -6.29
CA TYR A 117 6.54 -20.75 -7.62
C TYR A 117 7.72 -20.68 -8.61
N THR A 118 7.41 -20.77 -9.90
CA THR A 118 8.38 -20.57 -10.97
C THR A 118 8.23 -19.15 -11.52
N TYR A 119 9.29 -18.38 -11.46
CA TYR A 119 9.41 -17.10 -12.15
C TYR A 119 10.01 -17.32 -13.54
N ASP A 120 9.23 -17.05 -14.59
CA ASP A 120 9.69 -17.06 -15.98
C ASP A 120 9.80 -15.62 -16.51
N PRO A 121 11.02 -15.11 -16.78
CA PRO A 121 11.22 -13.77 -17.35
C PRO A 121 10.54 -13.54 -18.71
N ALA A 122 10.22 -14.60 -19.46
CA ALA A 122 9.47 -14.51 -20.72
C ALA A 122 7.94 -14.43 -20.51
N ASN A 123 7.46 -14.70 -19.29
CA ASN A 123 6.06 -14.68 -18.92
C ASN A 123 5.87 -13.98 -17.57
N LEU A 124 5.94 -12.65 -17.56
CA LEU A 124 5.88 -11.82 -16.35
C LEU A 124 4.47 -11.67 -15.79
N VAL A 125 4.33 -11.55 -14.47
CA VAL A 125 3.08 -11.10 -13.83
C VAL A 125 2.80 -9.65 -14.26
N PRO A 126 1.64 -9.33 -14.85
CA PRO A 126 1.36 -8.00 -15.35
C PRO A 126 1.21 -6.99 -14.20
N SER A 127 1.75 -5.79 -14.40
CA SER A 127 1.44 -4.65 -13.53
C SER A 127 0.01 -4.17 -13.81
N ARG A 128 -0.78 -3.98 -12.76
CA ARG A 128 -2.17 -3.50 -12.83
C ARG A 128 -2.44 -2.59 -11.64
N GLY A 129 -2.69 -1.31 -11.88
CA GLY A 129 -2.93 -0.34 -10.81
C GLY A 129 -1.67 0.12 -10.09
N GLY A 130 -1.82 0.40 -8.79
CA GLY A 130 -0.74 0.90 -7.92
C GLY A 130 -0.21 2.26 -8.37
N ASN A 131 1.06 2.53 -8.07
CA ASN A 131 1.72 3.82 -8.35
C ASN A 131 2.32 3.89 -9.77
N THR A 132 1.70 3.23 -10.74
CA THR A 132 2.17 3.24 -12.12
C THR A 132 1.90 4.60 -12.79
N GLN A 133 2.64 4.92 -13.87
CA GLN A 133 2.52 6.22 -14.56
C GLN A 133 2.11 6.07 -16.02
N THR A 134 2.75 5.14 -16.75
CA THR A 134 2.56 4.97 -18.20
C THR A 134 1.56 3.86 -18.56
N ILE A 135 1.00 3.18 -17.56
CA ILE A 135 -0.03 2.15 -17.66
C ILE A 135 -1.12 2.46 -16.63
N PRO A 136 -2.31 1.82 -16.69
CA PRO A 136 -3.40 2.12 -15.77
C PRO A 136 -2.97 1.98 -14.30
N ASN A 137 -3.17 3.06 -13.54
CA ASN A 137 -2.76 3.23 -12.14
C ASN A 137 -3.96 3.32 -11.19
N GLY A 138 -3.70 3.32 -9.89
CA GLY A 138 -4.74 3.37 -8.87
C GLY A 138 -5.29 1.99 -8.50
N ALA A 139 -6.47 1.97 -7.89
CA ALA A 139 -6.97 0.85 -7.10
C ALA A 139 -7.66 -0.26 -7.92
N PHE A 140 -7.12 -0.63 -9.09
CA PHE A 140 -7.68 -1.72 -9.91
C PHE A 140 -7.67 -3.07 -9.20
N SER A 141 -8.74 -3.85 -9.33
CA SER A 141 -8.82 -5.20 -8.75
C SER A 141 -7.65 -6.10 -9.20
N GLN A 142 -7.10 -6.87 -8.25
CA GLN A 142 -5.95 -7.76 -8.46
C GLN A 142 -6.34 -9.21 -8.73
N ARG A 143 -7.62 -9.56 -8.64
CA ARG A 143 -8.13 -10.93 -8.75
C ARG A 143 -7.63 -11.68 -9.99
N ASP A 144 -7.59 -11.00 -11.14
CA ASP A 144 -7.13 -11.60 -12.41
C ASP A 144 -5.60 -11.80 -12.46
N VAL A 145 -4.86 -11.07 -11.62
CA VAL A 145 -3.39 -11.13 -11.53
C VAL A 145 -2.97 -12.20 -10.51
N GLU A 146 -3.72 -12.34 -9.42
CA GLU A 146 -3.46 -13.24 -8.29
C GLU A 146 -3.40 -14.72 -8.69
N VAL A 147 -4.05 -15.11 -9.79
CA VAL A 147 -3.96 -16.46 -10.37
C VAL A 147 -2.53 -16.89 -10.72
N ARG A 148 -1.60 -15.94 -10.77
CA ARG A 148 -0.17 -16.14 -11.09
C ARG A 148 0.75 -15.87 -9.90
N CYS A 149 0.19 -15.64 -8.72
CA CYS A 149 0.91 -15.22 -7.52
C CYS A 149 0.74 -16.23 -6.39
N LEU A 150 1.65 -16.17 -5.43
CA LEU A 150 1.37 -16.69 -4.10
C LEU A 150 0.45 -15.70 -3.37
N THR A 151 -0.63 -16.18 -2.76
CA THR A 151 -1.53 -15.35 -1.94
C THR A 151 -1.58 -15.88 -0.51
N PHE A 152 -1.78 -14.96 0.43
CA PHE A 152 -1.94 -15.23 1.85
C PHE A 152 -2.99 -14.27 2.39
N THR A 153 -4.15 -14.80 2.80
CA THR A 153 -5.30 -13.99 3.20
C THR A 153 -5.71 -14.35 4.63
N SER A 154 -6.13 -13.37 5.42
CA SER A 154 -6.68 -13.66 6.75
C SER A 154 -8.03 -14.35 6.64
N GLU A 155 -8.52 -14.89 7.75
CA GLU A 155 -9.95 -15.12 7.90
C GLU A 155 -10.71 -13.80 7.67
N PRO A 156 -11.98 -13.86 7.25
CA PRO A 156 -12.84 -12.68 7.17
C PRO A 156 -12.80 -11.91 8.49
N LEU A 157 -12.53 -10.60 8.40
CA LEU A 157 -12.43 -9.76 9.58
C LEU A 157 -13.79 -9.69 10.28
N THR A 158 -13.80 -9.96 11.58
CA THR A 158 -14.99 -9.86 12.44
C THR A 158 -15.15 -8.46 13.04
N GLU A 159 -14.10 -7.65 12.98
CA GLU A 159 -14.05 -6.27 13.45
C GLU A 159 -13.21 -5.43 12.48
N GLU A 160 -13.46 -4.13 12.43
CA GLU A 160 -12.70 -3.21 11.59
C GLU A 160 -11.25 -3.12 12.06
N ILE A 161 -10.31 -3.20 11.11
CA ILE A 161 -8.89 -2.98 11.36
C ILE A 161 -8.45 -1.77 10.53
N GLU A 162 -7.81 -0.81 11.20
CA GLU A 162 -7.16 0.31 10.53
C GLU A 162 -5.65 0.05 10.39
N ALA A 163 -5.14 0.14 9.16
CA ALA A 163 -3.73 -0.03 8.84
C ALA A 163 -3.13 1.26 8.25
N THR A 164 -2.92 2.27 9.10
CA THR A 164 -2.33 3.55 8.69
C THR A 164 -0.87 3.69 9.10
N GLY A 165 0.03 3.72 8.13
CA GLY A 165 1.46 3.95 8.37
C GLY A 165 2.34 3.31 7.31
N HIS A 166 3.63 3.20 7.62
CA HIS A 166 4.57 2.48 6.77
C HIS A 166 4.33 0.97 6.86
N VAL A 167 4.23 0.33 5.69
CA VAL A 167 4.13 -1.12 5.56
C VAL A 167 5.48 -1.66 5.09
N SER A 168 5.89 -2.79 5.65
CA SER A 168 7.10 -3.50 5.25
C SER A 168 6.86 -5.01 5.31
N ALA A 169 7.58 -5.76 4.49
CA ALA A 169 7.52 -7.22 4.47
C ALA A 169 8.90 -7.82 4.78
N VAL A 170 8.91 -8.85 5.63
CA VAL A 170 10.11 -9.65 5.90
C VAL A 170 9.87 -11.03 5.31
N LEU A 171 10.65 -11.37 4.28
CA LEU A 171 10.57 -12.66 3.60
C LEU A 171 11.79 -13.51 3.93
N TYR A 172 11.55 -14.75 4.36
CA TYR A 172 12.55 -15.81 4.36
C TYR A 172 12.40 -16.58 3.06
N ALA A 173 13.22 -16.22 2.06
CA ALA A 173 13.06 -16.71 0.69
C ALA A 173 14.37 -17.28 0.14
N ALA A 174 14.25 -18.20 -0.82
CA ALA A 174 15.36 -18.79 -1.55
C ALA A 174 15.05 -18.80 -3.05
N SER A 175 16.09 -18.75 -3.88
CA SER A 175 15.97 -18.85 -5.33
C SER A 175 16.97 -19.84 -5.88
N SER A 176 16.61 -20.54 -6.96
CA SER A 176 17.55 -21.33 -7.76
C SER A 176 18.47 -20.46 -8.62
N ALA A 177 18.15 -19.18 -8.79
CA ALA A 177 18.97 -18.21 -9.50
C ALA A 177 19.86 -17.42 -8.53
N LEU A 178 20.99 -16.92 -9.05
CA LEU A 178 21.92 -16.07 -8.28
C LEU A 178 21.37 -14.66 -7.99
N ASP A 179 20.29 -14.27 -8.68
CA ASP A 179 19.56 -13.04 -8.45
C ASP A 179 18.13 -13.16 -8.97
N THR A 180 17.21 -12.48 -8.32
CA THR A 180 15.78 -12.40 -8.67
C THR A 180 15.18 -11.15 -8.03
N ASP A 181 13.94 -10.84 -8.37
CA ASP A 181 13.15 -9.79 -7.71
C ASP A 181 12.09 -10.43 -6.81
N TRP A 182 11.89 -9.86 -5.61
CA TRP A 182 10.80 -10.19 -4.70
C TRP A 182 9.82 -9.03 -4.68
N VAL A 183 8.57 -9.30 -5.05
CA VAL A 183 7.49 -8.30 -5.04
C VAL A 183 6.47 -8.71 -3.99
N VAL A 184 6.09 -7.77 -3.13
CA VAL A 184 5.00 -7.95 -2.16
C VAL A 184 3.97 -6.88 -2.40
N ARG A 185 2.70 -7.29 -2.41
CA ARG A 185 1.55 -6.40 -2.49
C ARG A 185 0.61 -6.72 -1.34
N VAL A 186 0.15 -5.68 -0.65
CA VAL A 186 -0.93 -5.77 0.32
C VAL A 186 -2.21 -5.36 -0.38
N THR A 187 -3.23 -6.20 -0.26
CA THR A 187 -4.56 -5.95 -0.80
C THR A 187 -5.60 -5.99 0.32
N ASP A 188 -6.70 -5.29 0.09
CA ASP A 188 -7.94 -5.37 0.86
C ASP A 188 -8.95 -6.17 0.02
N VAL A 189 -9.37 -7.33 0.54
CA VAL A 189 -10.29 -8.24 -0.16
C VAL A 189 -11.71 -7.97 0.35
N HIS A 190 -12.50 -7.32 -0.50
CA HIS A 190 -13.88 -7.00 -0.21
C HIS A 190 -14.79 -8.25 -0.27
N PRO A 191 -15.92 -8.32 0.44
CA PRO A 191 -16.80 -9.49 0.45
C PRO A 191 -17.35 -9.96 -0.90
N ASP A 192 -17.36 -9.10 -1.92
CA ASP A 192 -17.72 -9.46 -3.30
C ASP A 192 -16.55 -10.11 -4.09
N GLY A 193 -15.39 -10.22 -3.44
CA GLY A 193 -14.15 -10.77 -4.00
C GLY A 193 -13.36 -9.77 -4.83
N HIS A 194 -13.64 -8.46 -4.76
CA HIS A 194 -12.72 -7.44 -5.29
C HIS A 194 -11.47 -7.37 -4.39
N SER A 195 -10.28 -7.54 -4.99
CA SER A 195 -9.00 -7.46 -4.27
C SER A 195 -8.32 -6.14 -4.60
N ARG A 196 -8.47 -5.15 -3.73
CA ARG A 196 -8.05 -3.78 -3.93
C ARG A 196 -6.59 -3.59 -3.48
N PRO A 197 -5.67 -3.12 -4.32
CA PRO A 197 -4.29 -2.88 -3.91
C PRO A 197 -4.20 -1.67 -2.96
N ILE A 198 -3.47 -1.83 -1.86
CA ILE A 198 -3.24 -0.79 -0.86
C ILE A 198 -1.81 -0.26 -0.94
N ALA A 199 -0.84 -1.17 -0.97
CA ALA A 199 0.58 -0.85 -1.08
C ALA A 199 1.32 -1.99 -1.78
N ASP A 200 2.40 -1.66 -2.49
CA ASP A 200 3.34 -2.65 -3.01
C ASP A 200 4.79 -2.18 -2.89
N GLY A 201 5.69 -3.16 -2.93
CA GLY A 201 7.13 -2.95 -2.87
C GLY A 201 7.88 -4.05 -3.60
N ILE A 202 9.08 -3.71 -4.05
CA ILE A 202 9.98 -4.62 -4.75
C ILE A 202 11.36 -4.56 -4.11
N LEU A 203 11.94 -5.73 -3.87
CA LEU A 203 13.33 -5.88 -3.51
C LEU A 203 14.04 -6.75 -4.54
N ARG A 204 14.98 -6.17 -5.26
CA ARG A 204 15.91 -6.93 -6.09
C ARG A 204 16.99 -7.57 -5.21
N ALA A 205 17.10 -8.89 -5.26
CA ALA A 205 17.83 -9.70 -4.29
C ALA A 205 19.32 -9.31 -4.16
N ARG A 206 19.96 -8.89 -5.26
CA ARG A 206 21.36 -8.41 -5.21
C ARG A 206 21.58 -7.16 -4.36
N TYR A 207 20.51 -6.44 -3.98
CA TYR A 207 20.56 -5.21 -3.17
C TYR A 207 19.97 -5.38 -1.76
N ARG A 208 19.74 -6.63 -1.31
CA ARG A 208 19.10 -6.93 -0.02
C ARG A 208 19.79 -6.32 1.21
N ASP A 209 21.11 -6.17 1.19
CA ASP A 209 21.89 -5.68 2.34
C ASP A 209 22.13 -4.16 2.27
N PHE A 210 22.21 -3.59 1.06
CA PHE A 210 22.41 -2.16 0.83
C PHE A 210 22.18 -1.80 -0.64
N PHE A 211 21.45 -0.72 -0.91
CA PHE A 211 21.10 -0.32 -2.28
C PHE A 211 22.30 -0.01 -3.18
N GLU A 212 23.44 0.42 -2.63
CA GLU A 212 24.62 0.76 -3.44
C GLU A 212 25.56 -0.43 -3.64
N LYS A 213 25.39 -1.52 -2.89
CA LYS A 213 26.29 -2.69 -2.95
C LYS A 213 25.56 -3.90 -3.50
N ARG A 214 26.09 -4.44 -4.60
CA ARG A 214 25.58 -5.66 -5.24
C ARG A 214 26.25 -6.90 -4.64
N THR A 215 25.44 -7.80 -4.09
CA THR A 215 25.88 -9.12 -3.61
C THR A 215 24.91 -10.19 -4.11
N LEU A 216 25.37 -11.17 -4.88
CA LEU A 216 24.51 -12.26 -5.36
C LEU A 216 23.95 -13.11 -4.20
N LEU A 217 22.90 -13.88 -4.48
CA LEU A 217 22.41 -14.92 -3.58
C LEU A 217 23.43 -16.06 -3.47
N SER A 218 23.45 -16.71 -2.31
CA SER A 218 24.33 -17.84 -1.96
C SER A 218 23.53 -19.09 -1.63
#